data_AF-A0A8J7KDC2-F1
#
_entry.id   AF-A0A8J7KDC2-F1
#
_cell.length_a   1.000
_cell.length_b   1.000
_cell.length_c   1.000
_cell.angle_alpha   90.00
_cell.angle_beta   90.00
_cell.angle_gamma   90.00
#
_symmetry.space_group_name_H-M   'P 1'
#
loop_
_entity.id
_entity.type
_entity.pdbx_description
1 polymer ?
#
loop_
_entity_poly.entity_id
_entity_poly.type
_entity_poly.pdbx_seq_one_letter_code
_entity_poly.pdbx_strand_id
1 'polypeptide(L)'
;MSTYIYIKNYYLEEIKTIIQEHLNSIYHENSTIEVEILMKNSRTYFIKFNEELAFEELLDWINTFFSNRPSNERITIIEGYQPLNKVDYKYYFIEDNLFANNSKNQVFKIEHFEELILIESKEIIFDTTPIPKKNIHSMLTLKFEKPLKKWWKFWKKQS
;
A
#
# COMPACT_ATOMS: atom_id res chain seq x y z
N MET A 1 6.58 -9.05 -9.90
CA MET A 1 6.74 -9.48 -8.48
C MET A 1 5.40 -9.24 -7.79
N SER A 2 5.15 -9.73 -6.57
CA SER A 2 3.89 -9.38 -5.88
C SER A 2 4.01 -8.01 -5.22
N THR A 3 3.03 -7.13 -5.43
CA THR A 3 2.88 -5.92 -4.62
C THR A 3 2.51 -6.31 -3.19
N TYR A 4 3.09 -5.63 -2.20
CA TYR A 4 2.70 -5.82 -0.81
C TYR A 4 2.87 -4.54 0.03
N ILE A 5 2.14 -4.49 1.14
CA ILE A 5 2.19 -3.41 2.12
C ILE A 5 2.63 -4.00 3.46
N TYR A 6 3.69 -3.45 4.03
CA TYR A 6 4.14 -3.71 5.38
C TYR A 6 3.45 -2.75 6.36
N ILE A 7 2.93 -3.29 7.47
CA ILE A 7 2.24 -2.52 8.49
C ILE A 7 2.74 -2.91 9.89
N LYS A 8 3.01 -1.91 10.72
CA LYS A 8 3.39 -2.08 12.13
C LYS A 8 2.49 -1.26 13.05
N ASN A 9 2.17 -1.83 14.22
CA ASN A 9 1.39 -1.27 15.32
C ASN A 9 -0.14 -1.17 15.13
N TYR A 10 -0.68 -1.87 14.13
CA TYR A 10 -2.12 -2.19 14.02
C TYR A 10 -2.46 -3.51 14.70
N TYR A 11 -3.76 -3.75 14.92
CA TYR A 11 -4.37 -5.04 15.17
C TYR A 11 -4.93 -5.66 13.87
N LEU A 12 -5.08 -6.99 13.84
CA LEU A 12 -5.59 -7.72 12.66
C LEU A 12 -6.98 -7.25 12.22
N GLU A 13 -7.90 -6.99 13.17
CA GLU A 13 -9.27 -6.56 12.85
C GLU A 13 -9.29 -5.13 12.26
N GLU A 14 -8.41 -4.22 12.69
CA GLU A 14 -8.28 -2.89 12.08
C GLU A 14 -7.86 -3.01 10.61
N ILE A 15 -6.83 -3.82 10.32
CA ILE A 15 -6.36 -4.07 8.96
C ILE A 15 -7.47 -4.68 8.09
N LYS A 16 -8.16 -5.70 8.62
CA LYS A 16 -9.26 -6.38 7.93
C LYS A 16 -10.42 -5.44 7.62
N THR A 17 -10.83 -4.59 8.56
CA THR A 17 -11.86 -3.57 8.35
C THR A 17 -11.46 -2.59 7.25
N ILE A 18 -10.25 -2.03 7.32
CA ILE A 18 -9.74 -1.09 6.30
C ILE A 18 -9.71 -1.75 4.90
N ILE A 19 -9.24 -3.00 4.80
CA ILE A 19 -9.22 -3.74 3.52
C ILE A 19 -10.65 -3.93 2.97
N GLN A 20 -11.58 -4.35 3.82
CA GLN A 20 -12.97 -4.59 3.41
C GLN A 20 -13.68 -3.30 2.98
N GLU A 21 -13.56 -2.23 3.76
CA GLU A 21 -14.18 -0.94 3.44
C GLU A 21 -13.61 -0.30 2.17
N HIS A 22 -12.28 -0.31 2.01
CA HIS A 22 -11.62 0.24 0.82
C HIS A 22 -12.01 -0.53 -0.44
N LEU A 23 -11.99 -1.87 -0.41
CA LEU A 23 -12.39 -2.71 -1.55
C LEU A 23 -13.88 -2.56 -1.90
N ASN A 24 -14.76 -2.45 -0.90
CA ASN A 24 -16.18 -2.15 -1.10
C ASN A 24 -16.42 -0.77 -1.74
N SER A 25 -15.49 0.18 -1.57
CA SER A 25 -15.63 1.54 -2.13
C SER A 25 -15.18 1.63 -3.60
N ILE A 26 -14.15 0.86 -3.98
CA ILE A 26 -13.49 0.95 -5.31
C ILE A 26 -14.06 -0.06 -6.32
N TYR A 27 -14.44 -1.28 -5.90
CA TYR A 27 -14.80 -2.39 -6.79
C TYR A 27 -16.32 -2.71 -6.74
N HIS A 28 -16.91 -3.23 -7.84
CA HIS A 28 -18.39 -3.49 -8.01
C HIS A 28 -18.85 -4.97 -8.10
N GLU A 29 -19.49 -5.54 -9.17
CA GLU A 29 -19.72 -7.02 -9.39
C GLU A 29 -18.98 -7.80 -10.58
N ASN A 30 -17.93 -8.67 -10.35
CA ASN A 30 -17.08 -9.68 -11.17
C ASN A 30 -15.53 -9.50 -11.56
N SER A 31 -14.51 -9.45 -10.66
CA SER A 31 -13.01 -9.37 -10.85
C SER A 31 -12.31 -10.12 -9.70
N THR A 32 -11.04 -10.51 -9.76
CA THR A 32 -10.45 -11.43 -8.77
C THR A 32 -9.22 -10.86 -8.05
N ILE A 33 -9.42 -9.92 -7.13
CA ILE A 33 -8.36 -9.47 -6.22
C ILE A 33 -8.39 -10.32 -4.94
N GLU A 34 -7.25 -10.95 -4.64
CA GLU A 34 -7.07 -11.78 -3.45
C GLU A 34 -5.96 -11.17 -2.60
N VAL A 35 -6.32 -10.86 -1.37
CA VAL A 35 -5.47 -10.15 -0.41
C VAL A 35 -5.12 -11.12 0.72
N GLU A 36 -3.85 -11.49 0.82
CA GLU A 36 -3.33 -12.34 1.88
C GLU A 36 -2.75 -11.46 3.01
N ILE A 37 -3.35 -11.56 4.20
CA ILE A 37 -2.83 -10.94 5.42
C ILE A 37 -1.92 -11.95 6.12
N LEU A 38 -0.65 -11.62 6.17
CA LEU A 38 0.43 -12.37 6.78
C LEU A 38 0.91 -11.65 8.05
N MET A 39 1.38 -12.38 9.06
CA MET A 39 1.83 -11.84 10.35
C MET A 39 3.26 -12.30 10.68
N LYS A 40 4.08 -11.35 11.13
CA LYS A 40 5.48 -11.57 11.54
C LYS A 40 5.67 -11.56 13.05
N ASN A 41 4.87 -10.76 13.78
CA ASN A 41 4.80 -10.73 15.24
C ASN A 41 3.50 -10.03 15.68
N SER A 42 3.30 -9.89 16.99
CA SER A 42 2.04 -9.48 17.65
C SER A 42 1.34 -8.22 17.12
N ARG A 43 2.04 -7.30 16.41
CA ARG A 43 1.44 -6.15 15.69
C ARG A 43 2.16 -5.81 14.39
N THR A 44 2.73 -6.80 13.70
CA THR A 44 3.47 -6.57 12.45
C THR A 44 2.95 -7.50 11.36
N TYR A 45 2.43 -6.90 10.30
CA TYR A 45 1.69 -7.58 9.23
C TYR A 45 2.26 -7.24 7.85
N PHE A 46 2.01 -8.13 6.90
CA PHE A 46 2.24 -7.93 5.47
C PHE A 46 0.92 -8.22 4.76
N ILE A 47 0.48 -7.29 3.93
CA ILE A 47 -0.71 -7.40 3.10
C ILE A 47 -0.22 -7.61 1.69
N LYS A 48 -0.37 -8.83 1.18
CA LYS A 48 0.15 -9.24 -0.11
C LYS A 48 -1.01 -9.38 -1.10
N PHE A 49 -0.87 -8.76 -2.26
CA PHE A 49 -1.83 -8.89 -3.35
C PHE A 49 -1.45 -10.07 -4.25
N ASN A 50 -2.45 -10.75 -4.81
CA ASN A 50 -2.26 -11.83 -5.78
C ASN A 50 -1.72 -11.33 -7.13
N GLU A 51 -1.96 -10.05 -7.45
CA GLU A 51 -1.46 -9.37 -8.64
C GLU A 51 -0.48 -8.22 -8.29
N GLU A 52 0.15 -7.66 -9.32
CA GLU A 52 0.97 -6.45 -9.23
C GLU A 52 0.04 -5.25 -9.44
N LEU A 53 -0.18 -4.45 -8.38
CA LEU A 53 -1.07 -3.29 -8.44
C LEU A 53 -0.50 -2.19 -9.35
N ALA A 54 -1.37 -1.34 -9.90
CA ALA A 54 -0.92 -0.08 -10.48
C ALA A 54 -0.29 0.82 -9.41
N PHE A 55 0.55 1.77 -9.82
CA PHE A 55 1.26 2.66 -8.90
C PHE A 55 0.29 3.51 -8.08
N GLU A 56 -0.70 4.06 -8.74
CA GLU A 56 -1.75 4.91 -8.16
C GLU A 56 -2.60 4.12 -7.17
N GLU A 57 -2.90 2.84 -7.49
CA GLU A 57 -3.62 1.92 -6.61
C GLU A 57 -2.82 1.58 -5.35
N LEU A 58 -1.51 1.31 -5.47
CA LEU A 58 -0.66 1.12 -4.30
C LEU A 58 -0.61 2.38 -3.43
N LEU A 59 -0.48 3.56 -4.02
CA LEU A 59 -0.44 4.81 -3.25
C LEU A 59 -1.76 5.08 -2.50
N ASP A 60 -2.90 4.84 -3.15
CA ASP A 60 -4.23 4.97 -2.53
C ASP A 60 -4.40 4.00 -1.36
N TRP A 61 -3.91 2.77 -1.48
CA TRP A 61 -3.86 1.80 -0.39
C TRP A 61 -3.02 2.29 0.81
N ILE A 62 -1.77 2.72 0.58
CA ILE A 62 -0.88 3.21 1.67
C ILE A 62 -1.53 4.42 2.35
N ASN A 63 -2.07 5.36 1.56
CA ASN A 63 -2.76 6.56 2.04
C ASN A 63 -4.02 6.21 2.86
N THR A 64 -4.77 5.20 2.42
CA THR A 64 -5.96 4.71 3.13
C THR A 64 -5.59 4.10 4.47
N PHE A 65 -4.54 3.28 4.56
CA PHE A 65 -4.05 2.81 5.85
C PHE A 65 -3.60 3.99 6.72
N PHE A 66 -2.80 4.92 6.18
CA PHE A 66 -2.26 6.06 6.92
C PHE A 66 -3.33 7.00 7.47
N SER A 67 -4.40 7.22 6.71
CA SER A 67 -5.58 8.00 7.13
C SER A 67 -6.36 7.30 8.25
N ASN A 68 -6.39 5.97 8.25
CA ASN A 68 -7.01 5.12 9.27
C ASN A 68 -5.99 4.61 10.30
N ARG A 69 -4.89 5.35 10.55
CA ARG A 69 -3.88 4.95 11.54
C ARG A 69 -4.47 4.96 12.95
N PRO A 70 -4.23 3.94 13.78
CA PRO A 70 -4.72 3.93 15.16
C PRO A 70 -4.15 5.13 15.93
N SER A 71 -5.01 5.85 16.64
CA SER A 71 -4.62 7.02 17.46
C SER A 71 -3.84 6.66 18.74
N ASN A 72 -3.21 5.48 18.78
CA ASN A 72 -2.43 5.03 19.93
C ASN A 72 -1.02 5.64 19.91
N GLU A 73 -0.40 5.78 21.08
CA GLU A 73 0.90 6.45 21.27
C GLU A 73 2.11 5.76 20.60
N ARG A 74 1.90 4.67 19.84
CA ARG A 74 3.01 3.93 19.21
C ARG A 74 3.26 4.47 17.81
N ILE A 75 4.54 4.58 17.46
CA ILE A 75 5.00 4.90 16.11
C ILE A 75 4.45 3.85 15.13
N THR A 76 3.41 4.23 14.39
CA THR A 76 2.82 3.44 13.31
C THR A 76 3.72 3.53 12.09
N ILE A 77 3.96 2.39 11.43
CA ILE A 77 4.78 2.31 10.21
C ILE A 77 3.96 1.63 9.12
N ILE A 78 3.90 2.24 7.95
CA ILE A 78 3.16 1.77 6.77
C ILE A 78 4.07 1.98 5.58
N GLU A 79 4.39 0.90 4.86
CA GLU A 79 5.35 0.92 3.77
C GLU A 79 4.82 0.07 2.62
N GLY A 80 4.65 0.62 1.42
CA GLY A 80 4.25 -0.12 0.23
C GLY A 80 5.45 -0.49 -0.64
N TYR A 81 5.34 -1.60 -1.37
CA TYR A 81 6.43 -2.15 -2.17
C TYR A 81 5.93 -2.68 -3.52
N GLN A 82 6.54 -2.20 -4.61
CA GLN A 82 6.33 -2.74 -5.97
C GLN A 82 7.58 -2.53 -6.84
N PRO A 83 7.77 -3.34 -7.89
CA PRO A 83 8.71 -3.01 -8.96
C PRO A 83 8.08 -1.98 -9.91
N LEU A 84 8.86 -0.97 -10.34
CA LEU A 84 8.55 -0.15 -11.52
C LEU A 84 9.71 -0.25 -12.49
N ASN A 85 9.44 -0.59 -13.76
CA ASN A 85 10.46 -0.77 -14.80
C ASN A 85 11.63 -1.70 -14.37
N LYS A 86 11.31 -2.78 -13.65
CA LYS A 86 12.25 -3.76 -13.05
C LYS A 86 13.18 -3.20 -11.97
N VAL A 87 12.86 -2.04 -11.39
CA VAL A 87 13.53 -1.47 -10.21
C VAL A 87 12.56 -1.54 -9.05
N ASP A 88 12.96 -2.10 -7.90
CA ASP A 88 12.10 -2.16 -6.72
C ASP A 88 12.01 -0.77 -6.06
N TYR A 89 10.80 -0.36 -5.65
CA TYR A 89 10.53 0.85 -4.89
C TYR A 89 9.88 0.53 -3.55
N LYS A 90 10.29 1.25 -2.51
CA LYS A 90 9.68 1.29 -1.18
C LYS A 90 9.06 2.67 -0.98
N TYR A 91 7.75 2.72 -0.75
CA TYR A 91 6.95 3.93 -0.53
C TYR A 91 6.54 4.04 0.94
N TYR A 92 6.55 5.23 1.54
CA TYR A 92 6.25 5.43 2.97
C TYR A 92 5.93 6.90 3.29
N PHE A 93 5.25 7.13 4.42
CA PHE A 93 4.90 8.47 4.91
C PHE A 93 5.85 8.98 6.00
N ILE A 94 6.16 10.28 5.98
CA ILE A 94 6.85 11.03 7.03
C ILE A 94 6.19 12.40 7.14
N GLU A 95 5.73 12.77 8.34
CA GLU A 95 5.11 14.09 8.61
C GLU A 95 4.03 14.44 7.55
N ASP A 96 3.12 13.48 7.32
CA ASP A 96 2.04 13.49 6.32
C ASP A 96 2.49 13.65 4.84
N ASN A 97 3.79 13.70 4.55
CA ASN A 97 4.37 13.71 3.20
C ASN A 97 4.70 12.27 2.73
N LEU A 98 4.49 12.00 1.45
CA LEU A 98 4.77 10.70 0.82
C LEU A 98 6.14 10.69 0.12
N PHE A 99 6.93 9.65 0.38
CA PHE A 99 8.26 9.46 -0.18
C PHE A 99 8.43 8.08 -0.80
N ALA A 100 9.39 7.95 -1.71
CA ALA A 100 9.86 6.68 -2.23
C ALA A 100 11.39 6.59 -2.19
N ASN A 101 11.93 5.39 -1.91
CA ASN A 101 13.33 5.05 -2.16
C ASN A 101 13.39 3.82 -3.08
N ASN A 102 14.27 3.84 -4.07
CA ASN A 102 14.41 2.74 -5.03
C ASN A 102 15.63 1.85 -4.72
N SER A 103 15.73 0.70 -5.39
CA SER A 103 16.84 -0.25 -5.18
C SER A 103 18.23 0.26 -5.59
N LYS A 104 18.34 1.49 -6.13
CA LYS A 104 19.59 2.20 -6.42
C LYS A 104 19.90 3.27 -5.36
N ASN A 105 19.15 3.31 -4.25
CA ASN A 105 19.20 4.31 -3.20
C ASN A 105 18.89 5.74 -3.68
N GLN A 106 18.03 5.88 -4.71
CA GLN A 106 17.55 7.19 -5.16
C GLN A 106 16.23 7.52 -4.45
N VAL A 107 16.14 8.74 -3.92
CA VAL A 107 15.02 9.22 -3.11
C VAL A 107 14.13 10.17 -3.93
N PHE A 108 12.82 9.97 -3.81
CA PHE A 108 11.80 10.75 -4.50
C PHE A 108 10.79 11.24 -3.46
N LYS A 109 10.30 12.47 -3.62
CA LYS A 109 9.12 12.97 -2.90
C LYS A 109 7.95 12.93 -3.88
N ILE A 110 6.80 12.46 -3.42
CA ILE A 110 5.60 12.34 -4.24
C ILE A 110 4.66 13.47 -3.82
N GLU A 111 4.61 14.52 -4.63
CA GLU A 111 3.74 15.69 -4.36
C GLU A 111 2.33 15.50 -4.95
N HIS A 112 2.23 14.72 -6.03
CA HIS A 112 0.97 14.31 -6.65
C HIS A 112 1.01 12.82 -6.99
N PHE A 113 -0.14 12.15 -6.93
CA PHE A 113 -0.28 10.70 -7.15
C PHE A 113 0.14 10.20 -8.55
N GLU A 114 0.42 11.11 -9.48
CA GLU A 114 0.77 10.83 -10.89
C GLU A 114 2.25 11.08 -11.22
N GLU A 115 3.06 11.70 -10.33
CA GLU A 115 4.43 12.11 -10.65
C GLU A 115 5.46 11.82 -9.54
N LEU A 116 6.56 11.14 -9.93
CA LEU A 116 7.72 10.89 -9.07
C LEU A 116 8.76 12.00 -9.24
N ILE A 117 8.75 13.00 -8.36
CA ILE A 117 9.75 14.08 -8.39
C ILE A 117 11.01 13.60 -7.66
N LEU A 118 12.11 13.48 -8.39
CA LEU A 118 13.44 13.16 -7.84
C LEU A 118 13.89 14.32 -6.94
N ILE A 119 14.20 14.04 -5.69
CA ILE A 119 14.81 15.03 -4.78
C ILE A 119 16.20 14.54 -4.40
N GLU A 120 17.24 15.26 -4.83
CA GLU A 120 18.60 15.10 -4.31
C GLU A 120 18.69 15.63 -2.87
N SER A 121 18.11 14.90 -1.92
CA SER A 121 18.37 15.13 -0.51
C SER A 121 19.69 14.48 -0.12
N LYS A 122 20.71 15.31 0.15
CA LYS A 122 22.03 14.84 0.62
C LYS A 122 22.04 14.44 2.10
N GLU A 123 20.97 14.71 2.84
CA GLU A 123 20.93 14.54 4.30
C GLU A 123 20.01 13.41 4.79
N ILE A 124 19.09 12.91 3.96
CA ILE A 124 18.12 11.89 4.39
C ILE A 124 18.54 10.49 3.93
N ILE A 125 19.25 9.78 4.81
CA ILE A 125 19.63 8.39 4.62
C ILE A 125 18.42 7.50 4.96
N PHE A 126 17.80 6.92 3.94
CA PHE A 126 16.68 5.98 4.10
C PHE A 126 17.14 4.53 4.04
N ASP A 127 17.24 3.88 5.19
CA ASP A 127 17.52 2.45 5.28
C ASP A 127 16.41 1.62 4.60
N THR A 128 16.82 0.76 3.66
CA THR A 128 15.92 -0.21 3.06
C THR A 128 15.59 -1.29 4.08
N THR A 129 14.31 -1.42 4.43
CA THR A 129 13.86 -2.52 5.29
C THR A 129 13.76 -3.77 4.42
N PRO A 130 14.57 -4.81 4.66
CA PRO A 130 14.57 -5.98 3.80
C PRO A 130 13.28 -6.76 3.95
N ILE A 131 12.73 -7.21 2.82
CA ILE A 131 11.58 -8.11 2.76
C ILE A 131 11.87 -9.32 3.68
N PRO A 132 11.09 -9.56 4.75
CA PRO A 132 11.37 -10.69 5.62
C PRO A 132 11.14 -12.00 4.88
N LYS A 133 12.08 -12.93 5.05
CA LYS A 133 12.09 -14.23 4.36
C LYS A 133 11.81 -15.42 5.30
N LYS A 134 11.54 -15.14 6.58
CA LYS A 134 11.38 -16.13 7.66
C LYS A 134 10.38 -15.63 8.70
N ASN A 135 9.75 -16.57 9.41
CA ASN A 135 8.80 -16.33 10.51
C ASN A 135 7.63 -15.43 10.09
N ILE A 136 6.98 -15.83 8.99
CA ILE A 136 5.77 -15.21 8.47
C ILE A 136 4.67 -16.28 8.50
N HIS A 137 3.55 -15.95 9.14
CA HIS A 137 2.40 -16.84 9.32
C HIS A 137 1.21 -16.28 8.54
N SER A 138 0.52 -17.09 7.74
CA SER A 138 -0.70 -16.66 7.08
C SER A 138 -1.84 -16.59 8.10
N MET A 139 -2.54 -15.46 8.18
CA MET A 139 -3.60 -15.20 9.16
C MET A 139 -4.98 -15.26 8.52
N LEU A 140 -5.13 -14.62 7.36
CA LEU A 140 -6.41 -14.46 6.70
C LEU A 140 -6.18 -14.20 5.20
N THR A 141 -6.90 -14.93 4.36
CA THR A 141 -7.03 -14.63 2.94
C THR A 141 -8.40 -14.02 2.70
N LEU A 142 -8.44 -12.79 2.21
CA LEU A 142 -9.66 -12.13 1.77
C LEU A 142 -9.75 -12.24 0.24
N LYS A 143 -10.66 -13.09 -0.23
CA LYS A 143 -10.95 -13.23 -1.66
C LYS A 143 -12.09 -12.29 -2.02
N PHE A 144 -11.82 -11.37 -2.93
CA PHE A 144 -12.83 -10.53 -3.55
C PHE A 144 -12.94 -10.97 -5.00
N GLU A 145 -13.92 -11.82 -5.25
CA GLU A 145 -14.60 -11.76 -6.53
C GLU A 145 -15.36 -10.43 -6.50
N LYS A 146 -14.99 -9.39 -7.29
CA LYS A 146 -15.86 -8.55 -8.17
C LYS A 146 -15.14 -7.28 -8.92
N PRO A 147 -15.59 -6.64 -10.09
CA PRO A 147 -15.20 -6.44 -11.54
C PRO A 147 -14.47 -5.16 -12.07
N LEU A 148 -14.45 -5.08 -13.42
CA LEU A 148 -14.57 -3.89 -14.30
C LEU A 148 -14.91 -2.57 -13.57
N LYS A 149 -13.88 -1.74 -13.51
CA LYS A 149 -13.80 -0.43 -12.85
C LYS A 149 -14.94 0.53 -13.24
N LYS A 150 -15.44 1.31 -12.29
CA LYS A 150 -16.44 2.39 -12.48
C LYS A 150 -15.87 3.60 -13.27
N TRP A 151 -15.70 3.50 -14.58
CA TRP A 151 -15.27 4.62 -15.42
C TRP A 151 -16.41 5.54 -15.93
N TRP A 152 -17.68 5.21 -15.63
CA TRP A 152 -18.85 5.81 -16.30
C TRP A 152 -19.68 6.76 -15.43
N LYS A 153 -19.04 7.71 -14.72
CA LYS A 153 -19.76 8.81 -14.03
C LYS A 153 -19.53 10.22 -14.59
N PHE A 154 -18.69 10.39 -15.62
CA PHE A 154 -18.48 11.69 -16.28
C PHE A 154 -19.45 12.01 -17.44
N TRP A 155 -20.31 11.08 -17.84
CA TRP A 155 -21.32 11.31 -18.90
C TRP A 155 -22.75 11.50 -18.34
N LYS A 156 -22.89 12.28 -17.27
CA LYS A 156 -24.20 12.89 -16.97
C LYS A 156 -24.39 14.09 -17.89
N LYS A 157 -25.15 13.84 -18.97
CA LYS A 157 -25.68 14.81 -19.94
C LYS A 157 -25.78 16.23 -19.38
N GLN A 158 -25.05 17.16 -19.98
CA GLN A 158 -25.59 18.51 -20.11
C GLN A 158 -26.74 18.42 -21.11
N SER A 159 -27.92 18.78 -20.61
CA SER A 159 -29.21 18.86 -21.29
C SER A 159 -29.29 20.02 -22.26
#